data_AF-A0A357ZCT8-F1
#
_entry.id   AF-A0A357ZCT8-F1
#
_cell.length_a   1.000
_cell.length_b   1.000
_cell.length_c   1.000
_cell.angle_alpha   90.00
_cell.angle_beta   90.00
_cell.angle_gamma   90.00
#
_symmetry.space_group_name_H-M   'P 1'
#
loop_
_entity.id
_entity.type
_entity.pdbx_description
1 polymer ?
#
loop_
_entity_poly.entity_id
_entity_poly.type
_entity_poly.pdbx_seq_one_letter_code
_entity_poly.pdbx_strand_id
1 'polypeptide(L)'
;MIKDLHDKQALDFQARVADDFRSGFVTLVGRPNAGKSTLLNAVMGKKIAITSDTPQTTRHRFRAVLTNDDFQLVLVDTPGIHKPHDVLGEELNRSAGKAIEAVDAICFLLDASKPFGTGDEWILEAIKDSPAPKVLVISKTDLVERETVEEQIRMATEKYDFVAVVDLSAKDGIGINTFIGTVSAFLPPGPLWFPPDLTTDQAVEVIIAEFIREKVLTTTFEEVPHAVGVQVEELEY
;
A
#
# COMPACT_ATOMS: atom_id res chain seq x y z
N MET A 1 2.65 -26.44 22.80
CA MET A 1 3.56 -25.62 23.61
C MET A 1 3.85 -24.25 22.98
N ILE A 2 4.43 -24.14 21.77
CA ILE A 2 4.63 -22.82 21.11
C ILE A 2 3.30 -22.22 20.62
N LYS A 3 2.41 -23.03 20.03
CA LYS A 3 1.07 -22.62 19.59
C LYS A 3 0.20 -22.09 20.76
N ASP A 4 0.25 -22.79 21.90
CA ASP A 4 -0.45 -22.38 23.12
C ASP A 4 0.08 -21.07 23.73
N LEU A 5 1.34 -20.71 23.46
CA LEU A 5 1.94 -19.45 23.93
C LEU A 5 1.49 -18.27 23.06
N HIS A 6 1.47 -18.45 21.74
CA HIS A 6 0.96 -17.45 20.79
C HIS A 6 -0.55 -17.22 20.98
N ASP A 7 -1.32 -18.30 21.18
CA ASP A 7 -2.76 -18.20 21.46
C ASP A 7 -3.02 -17.47 22.80
N LYS A 8 -2.20 -17.73 23.83
CA LYS A 8 -2.28 -16.99 25.11
C LYS A 8 -1.90 -15.52 24.98
N GLN A 9 -0.85 -15.19 24.24
CA GLN A 9 -0.44 -13.80 24.01
C GLN A 9 -1.47 -13.04 23.18
N ALA A 10 -2.07 -13.67 22.18
CA ALA A 10 -3.19 -13.11 21.42
C ALA A 10 -4.43 -12.89 22.29
N LEU A 11 -4.76 -13.82 23.21
CA LEU A 11 -5.84 -13.68 24.18
C LEU A 11 -5.59 -12.57 25.22
N ASP A 12 -4.38 -12.49 25.77
CA ASP A 12 -3.99 -11.44 26.73
C ASP A 12 -3.92 -10.06 26.06
N PHE A 13 -3.54 -10.00 24.78
CA PHE A 13 -3.54 -8.75 24.02
C PHE A 13 -4.96 -8.35 23.58
N GLN A 14 -5.82 -9.29 23.16
CA GLN A 14 -7.25 -9.04 22.93
C GLN A 14 -7.97 -8.54 24.19
N ALA A 15 -7.58 -9.03 25.38
CA ALA A 15 -8.10 -8.52 26.66
C ALA A 15 -7.56 -7.12 27.03
N ARG A 16 -6.50 -6.65 26.34
CA ARG A 16 -5.83 -5.35 26.54
C ARG A 16 -6.12 -4.31 25.46
N VAL A 17 -6.84 -4.68 24.41
CA VAL A 17 -7.36 -3.74 23.41
C VAL A 17 -8.18 -2.71 24.19
N ALA A 18 -7.64 -1.50 24.33
CA ALA A 18 -8.32 -0.41 25.02
C ALA A 18 -9.64 -0.12 24.31
N ASP A 19 -10.63 0.43 25.03
CA ASP A 19 -11.90 0.87 24.44
C ASP A 19 -11.71 1.86 23.26
N ASP A 20 -10.53 2.50 23.19
CA ASP A 20 -10.12 3.45 22.15
C ASP A 20 -9.24 2.86 21.02
N PHE A 21 -8.98 1.55 21.02
CA PHE A 21 -8.14 0.92 20.00
C PHE A 21 -8.77 1.00 18.61
N ARG A 22 -7.97 1.40 17.62
CA ARG A 22 -8.44 1.62 16.25
C ARG A 22 -7.93 0.56 15.29
N SER A 23 -8.76 0.15 14.35
CA SER A 23 -8.35 -0.87 13.39
C SER A 23 -9.04 -0.67 12.07
N GLY A 24 -8.36 -0.92 10.96
CA GLY A 24 -9.02 -0.87 9.67
C GLY A 24 -8.11 -1.09 8.48
N PHE A 25 -8.74 -1.05 7.31
CA PHE A 25 -8.15 -1.35 6.03
C PHE A 25 -7.89 -0.07 5.24
N VAL A 26 -6.67 0.10 4.77
CA VAL A 26 -6.24 1.28 4.02
C VAL A 26 -5.63 0.85 2.71
N THR A 27 -6.08 1.45 1.61
CA THR A 27 -5.53 1.16 0.29
C THR A 27 -4.56 2.23 -0.17
N LEU A 28 -3.48 1.81 -0.83
CA LEU A 28 -2.58 2.71 -1.55
C LEU A 28 -2.95 2.71 -3.04
N VAL A 29 -3.31 3.87 -3.57
CA VAL A 29 -3.62 4.05 -5.01
C VAL A 29 -2.70 5.10 -5.60
N GLY A 30 -2.54 5.11 -6.92
CA GLY A 30 -1.63 6.01 -7.62
C GLY A 30 -1.02 5.34 -8.83
N ARG A 31 -0.42 6.14 -9.71
CA ARG A 31 0.15 5.66 -10.98
C ARG A 31 1.16 4.52 -10.77
N PRO A 32 1.39 3.67 -11.79
CA PRO A 32 2.54 2.77 -11.78
C PRO A 32 3.82 3.53 -11.40
N ASN A 33 4.65 2.91 -10.56
CA ASN A 33 5.90 3.48 -10.05
C ASN A 33 5.77 4.72 -9.15
N ALA A 34 4.57 5.11 -8.69
CA ALA A 34 4.38 6.21 -7.74
C ALA A 34 4.96 5.96 -6.33
N GLY A 35 5.65 4.83 -6.10
CA GLY A 35 6.29 4.53 -4.81
C GLY A 35 5.42 3.77 -3.81
N LYS A 36 4.28 3.18 -4.22
CA LYS A 36 3.37 2.40 -3.36
C LYS A 36 4.09 1.28 -2.59
N SER A 37 4.77 0.37 -3.29
CA SER A 37 5.49 -0.74 -2.66
C SER A 37 6.68 -0.27 -1.82
N THR A 38 7.34 0.81 -2.21
CA THR A 38 8.43 1.42 -1.43
C THR A 38 7.90 2.00 -0.12
N LEU A 39 6.78 2.71 -0.15
CA LEU A 39 6.10 3.21 1.05
C LEU A 39 5.66 2.07 1.95
N LEU A 40 5.05 1.03 1.38
CA LEU A 40 4.64 -0.16 2.12
C LEU A 40 5.82 -0.81 2.86
N ASN A 41 6.94 -1.05 2.17
CA ASN A 41 8.15 -1.59 2.79
C ASN A 41 8.70 -0.69 3.89
N ALA A 42 8.67 0.64 3.69
CA ALA A 42 9.15 1.62 4.66
C ALA A 42 8.26 1.65 5.92
N VAL A 43 6.93 1.64 5.77
CA VAL A 43 5.97 1.54 6.88
C VAL A 43 6.22 0.28 7.71
N MET A 44 6.55 -0.81 7.03
CA MET A 44 6.74 -2.11 7.67
C MET A 44 8.14 -2.28 8.26
N GLY A 45 9.08 -1.37 7.98
CA GLY A 45 10.47 -1.44 8.43
C GLY A 45 11.26 -2.62 7.83
N LYS A 46 10.68 -3.36 6.89
CA LYS A 46 11.28 -4.51 6.23
C LYS A 46 10.71 -4.68 4.83
N LYS A 47 11.50 -5.30 3.96
CA LYS A 47 11.06 -5.63 2.60
C LYS A 47 10.08 -6.80 2.66
N ILE A 48 8.85 -6.58 2.25
CA ILE A 48 7.78 -7.59 2.16
C ILE A 48 7.01 -7.52 0.84
N ALA A 49 7.08 -6.39 0.13
CA ALA A 49 6.59 -6.24 -1.23
C ALA A 49 7.76 -6.02 -2.20
N ILE A 50 7.60 -6.51 -3.42
CA ILE A 50 8.58 -6.27 -4.48
C ILE A 50 8.48 -4.84 -5.02
N THR A 51 9.62 -4.31 -5.46
CA THR A 51 9.78 -2.99 -6.06
C THR A 51 10.42 -3.16 -7.44
N SER A 52 9.77 -2.70 -8.50
CA SER A 52 10.35 -2.64 -9.84
C SER A 52 9.89 -1.37 -10.55
N ASP A 53 10.70 -0.91 -11.51
CA ASP A 53 10.32 0.14 -12.46
C ASP A 53 9.37 -0.40 -13.56
N THR A 54 9.22 -1.73 -13.67
CA THR A 54 8.24 -2.36 -14.55
C THR A 54 6.82 -2.10 -14.01
N PRO A 55 5.88 -1.58 -14.82
CA PRO A 55 4.47 -1.46 -14.41
C PRO A 55 3.86 -2.82 -14.03
N GLN A 56 2.79 -2.80 -13.22
CA GLN A 56 2.00 -3.99 -12.83
C GLN A 56 2.77 -5.04 -12.03
N THR A 57 3.57 -4.60 -11.05
CA THR A 57 4.34 -5.51 -10.19
C THR A 57 3.47 -6.41 -9.34
N THR A 58 2.40 -5.95 -8.70
CA THR A 58 1.63 -6.81 -7.80
C THR A 58 0.56 -7.64 -8.53
N ARG A 59 0.69 -8.98 -8.51
CA ARG A 59 -0.30 -9.93 -9.08
C ARG A 59 -1.17 -10.62 -8.03
N HIS A 60 -0.72 -10.68 -6.77
CA HIS A 60 -1.46 -11.30 -5.67
C HIS A 60 -2.01 -10.22 -4.74
N ARG A 61 -3.23 -10.42 -4.20
CA ARG A 61 -3.70 -9.57 -3.11
C ARG A 61 -2.71 -9.69 -1.97
N PHE A 62 -2.16 -8.55 -1.57
CA PHE A 62 -1.13 -8.46 -0.55
C PHE A 62 -1.70 -7.61 0.60
N ARG A 63 -1.62 -8.11 1.83
CA ARG A 63 -1.90 -7.31 3.01
C ARG A 63 -0.65 -7.16 3.86
N ALA A 64 -0.36 -5.93 4.23
CA ALA A 64 0.62 -5.59 5.25
C ALA A 64 -0.11 -5.20 6.52
N VAL A 65 0.28 -5.78 7.65
CA VAL A 65 -0.37 -5.56 8.94
C VAL A 65 0.63 -4.92 9.88
N LEU A 66 0.40 -3.66 10.21
CA LEU A 66 1.16 -2.94 11.24
C LEU A 66 0.30 -2.82 12.49
N THR A 67 0.71 -3.50 13.56
CA THR A 67 0.02 -3.46 14.86
C THR A 67 0.91 -2.78 15.89
N ASN A 68 0.36 -1.85 16.67
CA ASN A 68 0.94 -1.37 17.91
C ASN A 68 -0.11 -1.40 19.04
N ASP A 69 0.19 -0.79 20.18
CA ASP A 69 -0.72 -0.79 21.34
C ASP A 69 -2.01 0.02 21.11
N ASP A 70 -2.01 0.96 20.16
CA ASP A 70 -3.11 1.92 19.93
C ASP A 70 -3.95 1.58 18.69
N PHE A 71 -3.35 0.93 17.69
CA PHE A 71 -4.03 0.61 16.44
C PHE A 71 -3.51 -0.65 15.71
N GLN A 72 -4.34 -1.16 14.80
CA GLN A 72 -3.94 -2.09 13.74
C GLN A 72 -4.28 -1.53 12.36
N LEU A 73 -3.24 -1.16 11.61
CA LEU A 73 -3.32 -0.65 10.26
C LEU A 73 -3.09 -1.80 9.28
N VAL A 74 -4.12 -2.12 8.48
CA VAL A 74 -4.04 -3.14 7.43
C VAL A 74 -3.92 -2.44 6.07
N LEU A 75 -2.71 -2.34 5.56
CA LEU A 75 -2.47 -1.86 4.21
C LEU A 75 -2.86 -2.96 3.21
N VAL A 76 -3.89 -2.70 2.42
CA VAL A 76 -4.35 -3.61 1.36
C VAL A 76 -3.85 -3.13 0.01
N ASP A 77 -3.27 -4.05 -0.75
CA ASP A 77 -2.99 -3.81 -2.15
C ASP A 77 -4.27 -4.05 -2.95
N THR A 78 -4.96 -2.98 -3.32
CA THR A 78 -5.91 -3.05 -4.44
C THR A 78 -5.09 -2.98 -5.71
N PRO A 79 -5.16 -3.99 -6.61
CA PRO A 79 -4.44 -3.97 -7.88
C PRO A 79 -4.61 -2.59 -8.51
N GLY A 80 -3.49 -1.88 -8.65
CA GLY A 80 -3.50 -0.44 -8.85
C GLY A 80 -4.47 -0.06 -9.95
N ILE A 81 -5.48 0.74 -9.60
CA ILE A 81 -6.44 1.29 -10.55
C ILE A 81 -5.57 1.95 -11.63
N HIS A 82 -5.53 1.36 -12.82
CA HIS A 82 -4.75 1.85 -13.94
C HIS A 82 -5.64 1.89 -15.16
N LYS A 83 -5.43 2.85 -16.07
CA LYS A 83 -6.19 2.87 -17.31
C LYS A 83 -6.01 1.51 -18.02
N PRO A 84 -7.10 0.77 -18.30
CA PRO A 84 -6.97 -0.55 -18.89
C PRO A 84 -6.55 -0.38 -20.36
N HIS A 85 -5.58 -1.20 -20.79
CA HIS A 85 -5.13 -1.26 -22.17
C HIS A 85 -5.69 -2.51 -22.90
N ASP A 86 -6.36 -3.39 -22.17
CA ASP A 86 -6.96 -4.65 -22.63
C ASP A 86 -8.16 -5.08 -21.75
N VAL A 87 -8.84 -6.14 -22.17
CA VAL A 87 -10.03 -6.71 -21.49
C VAL A 87 -9.69 -7.27 -20.10
N LEU A 88 -8.46 -7.77 -19.90
CA LEU A 88 -7.98 -8.23 -18.61
C LEU A 88 -7.86 -7.06 -17.62
N GLY A 89 -7.31 -5.92 -18.06
CA GLY A 89 -7.23 -4.69 -17.29
C GLY A 89 -8.60 -4.12 -16.92
N GLU A 90 -9.61 -4.25 -17.81
CA GLU A 90 -10.99 -3.84 -17.50
C GLU A 90 -11.60 -4.69 -16.38
N GLU A 91 -11.37 -6.02 -16.39
CA GLU A 91 -11.86 -6.93 -15.35
C GLU A 91 -11.12 -6.76 -14.01
N LEU A 92 -9.81 -6.46 -14.06
CA LEU A 92 -9.01 -6.11 -12.88
C LEU A 92 -9.49 -4.78 -12.26
N ASN A 93 -9.79 -3.77 -13.08
CA ASN A 93 -10.35 -2.50 -12.60
C ASN A 93 -11.76 -2.65 -12.02
N ARG A 94 -12.61 -3.50 -12.60
CA ARG A 94 -13.94 -3.81 -12.06
C ARG A 94 -13.84 -4.48 -10.69
N SER A 95 -12.85 -5.35 -10.50
CA SER A 95 -12.54 -5.97 -9.22
C SER A 95 -11.96 -4.98 -8.20
N ALA A 96 -11.13 -4.02 -8.66
CA ALA A 96 -10.60 -2.94 -7.83
C ALA A 96 -11.71 -1.98 -7.34
N GLY A 97 -12.68 -1.66 -8.20
CA GLY A 97 -13.86 -0.85 -7.86
C GLY A 97 -14.63 -1.37 -6.63
N LYS A 98 -14.88 -2.69 -6.58
CA LYS A 98 -15.54 -3.33 -5.43
C LYS A 98 -14.67 -3.38 -4.17
N ALA A 99 -13.34 -3.37 -4.31
CA ALA A 99 -12.43 -3.38 -3.17
C ALA A 99 -12.30 -1.99 -2.51
N ILE A 100 -12.51 -0.92 -3.27
CA ILE A 100 -12.51 0.47 -2.80
C ILE A 100 -13.74 0.79 -1.94
N GLU A 101 -14.83 0.05 -2.09
CA GLU A 101 -16.03 0.19 -1.26
C GLU A 101 -15.84 -0.37 0.17
N ALA A 102 -14.76 -1.11 0.44
CA ALA A 102 -14.54 -1.83 1.70
C ALA A 102 -13.31 -1.34 2.50
N VAL A 103 -12.80 -0.14 2.22
CA VAL A 103 -11.65 0.44 2.94
C VAL A 103 -12.05 1.62 3.81
N ASP A 104 -11.38 1.75 4.96
CA ASP A 104 -11.58 2.82 5.93
C ASP A 104 -10.85 4.11 5.54
N ALA A 105 -9.81 4.02 4.69
CA ALA A 105 -9.17 5.18 4.08
C ALA A 105 -8.50 4.85 2.74
N ILE A 106 -8.37 5.87 1.87
CA ILE A 106 -7.69 5.78 0.58
C ILE A 106 -6.49 6.74 0.59
N CYS A 107 -5.28 6.22 0.40
CA CYS A 107 -4.08 7.02 0.25
C CYS A 107 -3.73 7.15 -1.23
N PHE A 108 -3.90 8.34 -1.81
CA PHE A 108 -3.52 8.63 -3.18
C PHE A 108 -2.06 9.11 -3.24
N LEU A 109 -1.19 8.28 -3.80
CA LEU A 109 0.23 8.58 -3.98
C LEU A 109 0.48 9.31 -5.30
N LEU A 110 1.02 10.52 -5.17
CA LEU A 110 1.47 11.36 -6.26
C LEU A 110 3.01 11.44 -6.24
N ASP A 111 3.64 11.05 -7.35
CA ASP A 111 5.10 11.10 -7.50
C ASP A 111 5.56 12.55 -7.71
N ALA A 112 6.28 13.12 -6.75
CA ALA A 112 6.74 14.51 -6.80
C ALA A 112 7.68 14.79 -7.99
N SER A 113 8.38 13.76 -8.51
CA SER A 113 9.31 13.88 -9.63
C SER A 113 8.63 13.92 -11.01
N LYS A 114 7.30 13.75 -11.07
CA LYS A 114 6.53 13.75 -12.30
C LYS A 114 5.46 14.85 -12.26
N PRO A 115 5.17 15.50 -13.40
CA PRO A 115 4.07 16.45 -13.45
C PRO A 115 2.75 15.71 -13.20
N PHE A 116 1.89 16.32 -12.38
CA PHE A 116 0.49 15.93 -12.24
C PHE A 116 -0.16 15.91 -13.63
N GLY A 117 -0.84 14.82 -13.97
CA GLY A 117 -1.41 14.70 -15.31
C GLY A 117 -2.60 13.77 -15.38
N THR A 118 -2.98 13.42 -16.62
CA THR A 118 -4.21 12.68 -16.92
C THR A 118 -4.28 11.30 -16.26
N GLY A 119 -3.14 10.66 -15.98
CA GLY A 119 -3.10 9.40 -15.25
C GLY A 119 -3.46 9.55 -13.77
N ASP A 120 -3.10 10.68 -13.17
CA ASP A 120 -3.42 11.03 -11.78
C ASP A 120 -4.90 11.40 -11.67
N GLU A 121 -5.37 12.26 -12.58
CA GLU A 121 -6.78 12.65 -12.69
C GLU A 121 -7.70 11.44 -12.89
N TRP A 122 -7.31 10.47 -13.71
CA TRP A 122 -8.12 9.28 -13.95
C TRP A 122 -8.27 8.41 -12.70
N ILE A 123 -7.21 8.28 -11.88
CA ILE A 123 -7.29 7.52 -10.61
C ILE A 123 -8.17 8.27 -9.61
N LEU A 124 -7.99 9.58 -9.50
CA LEU A 124 -8.78 10.43 -8.60
C LEU A 124 -10.27 10.41 -8.98
N GLU A 125 -10.57 10.44 -10.27
CA GLU A 125 -11.93 10.29 -10.80
C GLU A 125 -12.52 8.90 -10.45
N ALA A 126 -11.70 7.84 -10.50
CA ALA A 126 -12.14 6.49 -10.17
C ALA A 126 -12.47 6.30 -8.68
N ILE A 127 -11.88 7.09 -7.78
CA ILE A 127 -12.13 7.03 -6.34
C ILE A 127 -13.03 8.15 -5.81
N LYS A 128 -13.45 9.10 -6.66
CA LYS A 128 -14.13 10.32 -6.25
C LYS A 128 -15.39 10.05 -5.41
N ASP A 129 -16.18 9.06 -5.85
CA ASP A 129 -17.48 8.73 -5.27
C ASP A 129 -17.36 7.78 -4.06
N SER A 130 -16.13 7.32 -3.73
CA SER A 130 -15.90 6.52 -2.53
C SER A 130 -16.18 7.38 -1.29
N PRO A 131 -16.96 6.88 -0.31
CA PRO A 131 -17.20 7.58 0.94
C PRO A 131 -15.96 7.60 1.87
N ALA A 132 -14.94 6.79 1.58
CA ALA A 132 -13.75 6.72 2.39
C ALA A 132 -12.97 8.05 2.36
N PRO A 133 -12.40 8.48 3.50
CA PRO A 133 -11.50 9.63 3.57
C PRO A 133 -10.28 9.42 2.66
N LYS A 134 -9.94 10.47 1.92
CA LYS A 134 -8.83 10.47 0.94
C LYS A 134 -7.66 11.26 1.51
N VAL A 135 -6.49 10.62 1.61
CA VAL A 135 -5.24 11.26 2.04
C VAL A 135 -4.34 11.42 0.82
N LEU A 136 -3.91 12.64 0.53
CA LEU A 136 -2.91 12.91 -0.50
C LEU A 136 -1.52 12.58 0.06
N VAL A 137 -0.78 11.74 -0.64
CA VAL A 137 0.59 11.35 -0.28
C VAL A 137 1.54 11.80 -1.38
N ILE A 138 2.35 12.81 -1.13
CA ILE A 138 3.40 13.24 -2.06
C ILE A 138 4.64 12.38 -1.83
N SER A 139 4.95 11.49 -2.76
CA SER A 139 6.05 10.55 -2.65
C SER A 139 7.30 11.04 -3.38
N LYS A 140 8.46 10.45 -3.03
CA LYS A 140 9.77 10.73 -3.66
C LYS A 140 10.19 12.20 -3.54
N THR A 141 9.91 12.82 -2.40
CA THR A 141 10.31 14.20 -2.13
C THR A 141 11.83 14.40 -2.14
N ASP A 142 12.61 13.32 -1.99
CA ASP A 142 14.07 13.33 -2.11
C ASP A 142 14.57 13.65 -3.53
N LEU A 143 13.71 13.57 -4.54
CA LEU A 143 14.10 13.79 -5.94
C LEU A 143 13.86 15.21 -6.44
N VAL A 144 13.23 16.08 -5.64
CA VAL A 144 12.80 17.40 -6.08
C VAL A 144 12.96 18.45 -4.99
N GLU A 145 13.01 19.71 -5.39
CA GLU A 145 13.03 20.85 -4.47
C GLU A 145 11.67 21.07 -3.80
N ARG A 146 11.69 21.74 -2.65
CA ARG A 146 10.49 21.97 -1.82
C ARG A 146 9.37 22.69 -2.58
N GLU A 147 9.72 23.65 -3.43
CA GLU A 147 8.78 24.40 -4.27
C GLU A 147 8.00 23.48 -5.22
N THR A 148 8.64 22.41 -5.72
CA THR A 148 7.98 21.44 -6.60
C THR A 148 6.95 20.63 -5.82
N VAL A 149 7.28 20.23 -4.58
CA VAL A 149 6.34 19.53 -3.69
C VAL A 149 5.10 20.40 -3.43
N GLU A 150 5.30 21.68 -3.12
CA GLU A 150 4.21 22.62 -2.84
C GLU A 150 3.30 22.87 -4.06
N GLU A 151 3.89 22.96 -5.25
CA GLU A 151 3.12 23.06 -6.50
C GLU A 151 2.27 21.80 -6.75
N GLN A 152 2.81 20.62 -6.53
CA GLN A 152 2.07 19.36 -6.68
C GLN A 152 0.90 19.26 -5.70
N ILE A 153 1.10 19.68 -4.44
CA ILE A 153 0.03 19.74 -3.44
C ILE A 153 -1.07 20.69 -3.91
N ARG A 154 -0.70 21.90 -4.34
CA ARG A 154 -1.65 22.90 -4.84
C ARG A 154 -2.45 22.37 -6.02
N MET A 155 -1.80 21.85 -7.05
CA MET A 155 -2.48 21.31 -8.24
C MET A 155 -3.49 20.21 -7.91
N ALA A 156 -3.14 19.31 -6.99
CA ALA A 156 -4.04 18.22 -6.57
C ALA A 156 -5.21 18.73 -5.72
N THR A 157 -4.92 19.59 -4.74
CA THR A 157 -5.91 20.10 -3.76
C THR A 157 -6.84 21.17 -4.33
N GLU A 158 -6.47 21.85 -5.42
CA GLU A 158 -7.37 22.76 -6.14
C GLU A 158 -8.51 22.02 -6.87
N LYS A 159 -8.28 20.76 -7.26
CA LYS A 159 -9.23 19.97 -8.07
C LYS A 159 -10.00 18.93 -7.28
N TYR A 160 -9.44 18.43 -6.17
CA TYR A 160 -9.98 17.30 -5.42
C TYR A 160 -9.88 17.52 -3.92
N ASP A 161 -10.88 17.02 -3.19
CA ASP A 161 -10.91 17.09 -1.74
C ASP A 161 -10.09 15.97 -1.09
N PHE A 162 -9.18 16.36 -0.22
CA PHE A 162 -8.41 15.45 0.64
C PHE A 162 -8.60 15.85 2.09
N VAL A 163 -8.75 14.86 2.98
CA VAL A 163 -8.90 15.10 4.43
C VAL A 163 -7.55 15.41 5.10
N ALA A 164 -6.46 15.02 4.46
CA ALA A 164 -5.10 15.27 4.91
C ALA A 164 -4.11 15.20 3.75
N VAL A 165 -2.96 15.85 3.93
CA VAL A 165 -1.83 15.81 3.00
C VAL A 165 -0.58 15.41 3.78
N VAL A 166 0.19 14.47 3.25
CA VAL A 166 1.48 14.04 3.79
C VAL A 166 2.49 14.02 2.66
N ASP A 167 3.67 14.57 2.88
CA ASP A 167 4.80 14.46 1.96
C ASP A 167 5.91 13.59 2.59
N LEU A 168 6.54 12.73 1.77
CA LEU A 168 7.48 11.72 2.29
C LEU A 168 8.53 11.29 1.27
N SER A 169 9.67 10.85 1.81
CA SER A 169 10.63 10.02 1.10
C SER A 169 10.68 8.65 1.77
N ALA A 170 10.07 7.66 1.13
CA ALA A 170 10.12 6.29 1.61
C ALA A 170 11.52 5.67 1.52
N LYS A 171 12.35 6.18 0.61
CA LYS A 171 13.75 5.78 0.46
C LYS A 171 14.59 6.25 1.65
N ASP A 172 14.39 7.50 2.08
CA ASP A 172 15.16 8.11 3.15
C ASP A 172 14.50 7.96 4.54
N GLY A 173 13.32 7.34 4.61
CA GLY A 173 12.55 7.15 5.84
C GLY A 173 11.89 8.43 6.37
N ILE A 174 11.90 9.52 5.60
CA ILE A 174 11.35 10.82 5.99
C ILE A 174 9.83 10.80 5.82
N GLY A 175 9.10 11.26 6.85
CA GLY A 175 7.63 11.41 6.80
C GLY A 175 6.85 10.10 7.04
N ILE A 176 7.52 8.96 7.22
CA ILE A 176 6.85 7.65 7.41
C ILE A 176 6.00 7.61 8.68
N ASN A 177 6.54 8.08 9.82
CA ASN A 177 5.78 8.11 11.07
C ASN A 177 4.61 9.11 11.00
N THR A 178 4.80 10.23 10.29
CA THR A 178 3.72 11.20 10.02
C THR A 178 2.62 10.53 9.21
N PHE A 179 2.97 9.82 8.13
CA PHE A 179 2.02 9.05 7.33
C PHE A 179 1.24 8.04 8.18
N ILE A 180 1.93 7.22 8.98
CA ILE A 180 1.31 6.22 9.85
C ILE A 180 0.32 6.89 10.82
N GLY A 181 0.75 7.94 11.52
CA GLY A 181 -0.08 8.65 12.50
C GLY A 181 -1.28 9.37 11.87
N THR A 182 -1.09 9.98 10.70
CA THR A 182 -2.18 10.63 9.95
C THR A 182 -3.23 9.62 9.53
N VAL A 183 -2.80 8.49 8.96
CA VAL A 183 -3.72 7.46 8.44
C VAL A 183 -4.41 6.71 9.58
N SER A 184 -3.68 6.35 10.65
CA SER A 184 -4.26 5.61 11.78
C SER A 184 -5.33 6.41 12.54
N ALA A 185 -5.23 7.75 12.54
CA ALA A 185 -6.24 8.63 13.13
C ALA A 185 -7.62 8.55 12.44
N PHE A 186 -7.67 8.14 11.17
CA PHE A 186 -8.94 7.95 10.44
C PHE A 186 -9.55 6.55 10.61
N LEU A 187 -8.82 5.61 11.22
CA LEU A 187 -9.33 4.27 11.45
C LEU A 187 -10.44 4.29 12.50
N PRO A 188 -11.53 3.52 12.30
CA PRO A 188 -12.59 3.40 13.29
C PRO A 188 -12.09 2.61 14.52
N PRO A 189 -12.72 2.79 15.70
CA PRO A 189 -12.59 1.82 16.77
C PRO A 189 -12.94 0.43 16.27
N GLY A 190 -12.14 -0.58 16.61
CA GLY A 190 -12.38 -1.92 16.08
C GLY A 190 -11.48 -2.99 16.68
N PRO A 191 -11.69 -4.26 16.29
CA PRO A 191 -10.95 -5.38 16.84
C PRO A 191 -9.56 -5.52 16.22
N LEU A 192 -8.76 -6.41 16.78
CA LEU A 192 -7.64 -6.99 16.05
C LEU A 192 -8.18 -7.92 14.96
N TRP A 193 -8.03 -7.53 13.70
CA TRP A 193 -8.36 -8.34 12.53
C TRP A 193 -7.38 -9.49 12.35
N PHE A 194 -6.13 -9.28 12.75
CA PHE A 194 -5.02 -10.22 12.61
C PHE A 194 -4.24 -10.36 13.92
N PRO A 195 -3.56 -11.51 14.13
CA PRO A 195 -2.61 -11.66 15.24
C PRO A 195 -1.57 -10.54 15.28
N PRO A 196 -1.16 -10.04 16.45
CA PRO A 196 -0.26 -8.89 16.57
C PRO A 196 1.13 -9.10 15.95
N ASP A 197 1.59 -10.36 15.89
CA ASP A 197 2.86 -10.79 15.31
C ASP A 197 2.79 -11.01 13.79
N LEU A 198 1.58 -11.07 13.22
CA LEU A 198 1.40 -11.24 11.78
C LEU A 198 1.71 -9.93 11.07
N THR A 199 2.73 -9.93 10.21
CA THR A 199 3.08 -8.75 9.39
C THR A 199 2.50 -8.79 7.98
N THR A 200 2.16 -9.97 7.48
CA THR A 200 1.54 -10.17 6.16
C THR A 200 0.76 -11.48 6.13
N ASP A 201 -0.32 -11.53 5.35
CA ASP A 201 -1.14 -12.73 5.15
C ASP A 201 -0.64 -13.64 4.01
N GLN A 202 0.48 -13.30 3.39
CA GLN A 202 1.09 -14.12 2.35
C GLN A 202 1.89 -15.30 2.92
N ALA A 203 1.76 -16.45 2.26
CA ALA A 203 2.60 -17.60 2.51
C ALA A 203 4.07 -17.28 2.17
N VAL A 204 5.01 -17.83 2.93
CA VAL A 204 6.45 -17.55 2.79
C VAL A 204 6.95 -17.91 1.39
N GLU A 205 6.42 -18.98 0.81
CA GLU A 205 6.67 -19.46 -0.55
C GLU A 205 6.33 -18.39 -1.59
N VAL A 206 5.22 -17.67 -1.38
CA VAL A 206 4.78 -16.60 -2.29
C VAL A 206 5.73 -15.40 -2.18
N ILE A 207 6.14 -15.03 -0.97
CA ILE A 207 7.09 -13.93 -0.75
C ILE A 207 8.44 -14.25 -1.41
N ILE A 208 8.94 -15.48 -1.25
CA ILE A 208 10.18 -15.95 -1.88
C ILE A 208 10.06 -15.90 -3.40
N ALA A 209 8.97 -16.43 -3.96
CA ALA A 209 8.71 -16.40 -5.40
C ALA A 209 8.71 -14.97 -5.95
N GLU A 210 8.06 -14.05 -5.23
CA GLU A 210 8.01 -12.64 -5.61
C GLU A 210 9.40 -12.00 -5.57
N PHE A 211 10.22 -12.25 -4.55
CA PHE A 211 11.60 -11.72 -4.51
C PHE A 211 12.49 -12.26 -5.63
N ILE A 212 12.34 -13.53 -6.00
CA ILE A 212 13.03 -14.07 -7.18
C ILE A 212 12.53 -13.36 -8.44
N ARG A 213 11.20 -13.19 -8.57
CA ARG A 213 10.60 -12.50 -9.72
C ARG A 213 11.06 -11.07 -9.84
N GLU A 214 11.20 -10.32 -8.74
CA GLU A 214 11.76 -8.97 -8.73
C GLU A 214 13.16 -8.91 -9.36
N LYS A 215 14.00 -9.91 -9.09
CA LYS A 215 15.32 -10.01 -9.75
C LYS A 215 15.18 -10.20 -11.25
N VAL A 216 14.23 -11.03 -11.69
CA VAL A 216 13.95 -11.16 -13.13
C VAL A 216 13.47 -9.84 -13.72
N LEU A 217 12.54 -9.14 -13.06
CA LEU A 217 12.02 -7.84 -13.52
C LEU A 217 13.11 -6.77 -13.65
N THR A 218 14.12 -6.80 -12.78
CA THR A 218 15.19 -5.78 -12.74
C THR A 218 16.42 -6.14 -13.58
N THR A 219 16.57 -7.40 -13.99
CA THR A 219 17.74 -7.88 -14.75
C THR A 219 17.43 -8.31 -16.18
N THR A 220 16.15 -8.38 -16.55
CA THR A 220 15.71 -8.73 -17.91
C THR A 220 15.04 -7.54 -18.59
N PHE A 221 14.94 -7.61 -19.91
CA PHE A 221 14.47 -6.52 -20.76
C PHE A 221 13.43 -7.04 -21.77
N GLU A 222 12.84 -6.10 -22.52
CA GLU A 222 11.85 -6.37 -23.55
C GLU A 222 10.63 -7.12 -22.99
N GLU A 223 10.22 -8.21 -23.61
CA GLU A 223 8.98 -8.93 -23.26
C GLU A 223 9.15 -9.85 -22.02
N VAL A 224 10.39 -10.17 -21.64
CA VAL A 224 10.68 -11.16 -20.58
C VAL A 224 10.10 -10.77 -19.22
N PRO A 225 10.26 -9.52 -18.72
CA PRO A 225 9.66 -9.10 -17.44
C PRO A 225 8.15 -9.32 -17.35
N HIS A 226 7.45 -9.25 -18.49
CA HIS A 226 6.00 -9.34 -18.54
C HIS A 226 5.48 -10.79 -18.59
N ALA A 227 6.31 -11.73 -19.06
CA ALA A 227 5.94 -13.12 -19.29
C ALA A 227 6.33 -14.09 -18.16
N VAL A 228 6.99 -13.61 -17.11
CA VAL A 228 7.56 -14.48 -16.06
C VAL A 228 6.58 -14.71 -14.91
N GLY A 229 6.50 -15.96 -14.46
CA GLY A 229 5.93 -16.39 -13.19
C GLY A 229 6.95 -17.24 -12.44
N VAL A 230 6.97 -17.13 -11.11
CA VAL A 230 7.85 -17.91 -10.25
C VAL A 230 6.98 -18.69 -9.27
N GLN A 231 7.31 -19.96 -9.06
CA GLN A 231 6.69 -20.82 -8.06
C GLN A 231 7.79 -21.50 -7.26
N VAL A 232 7.64 -21.55 -5.94
CA VAL A 232 8.49 -22.35 -5.07
C VAL A 232 7.90 -23.76 -5.02
N GLU A 233 8.68 -24.75 -5.45
CA GLU A 233 8.25 -26.17 -5.44
C GLU A 233 8.51 -26.82 -4.08
N GLU A 234 9.62 -26.48 -3.40
CA GLU A 234 10.04 -27.12 -2.15
C GLU A 234 10.83 -26.15 -1.27
N LEU A 235 10.64 -26.27 0.06
CA LEU A 235 11.44 -25.60 1.10
C LEU A 235 11.85 -26.64 2.14
N GLU A 236 13.16 -26.87 2.29
CA GLU A 236 13.75 -27.73 3.32
C GLU A 236 14.46 -26.86 4.37
N TYR A 237 14.34 -27.25 5.66
CA TYR A 237 14.89 -26.52 6.81
C TYR A 237 15.83 -27.38 7.65
#